data_AF-A0A536SJW8-F1
#
_entry.id   AF-A0A536SJW8-F1
#
_cell.length_a   1.000
_cell.length_b   1.000
_cell.length_c   1.000
_cell.angle_alpha   90.00
_cell.angle_beta   90.00
_cell.angle_gamma   90.00
#
_symmetry.space_group_name_H-M   'P 1'
#
loop_
_entity.id
_entity.type
_entity.pdbx_description
1 polymer ?
#
loop_
_entity_poly.entity_id
_entity_poly.type
_entity_poly.pdbx_seq_one_letter_code
_entity_poly.pdbx_strand_id
1 'polypeptide(L)'
;MIPGTAITDTVLYTSVVAPYCRTCHILRGTKNQDDLDFTSLAKFQGYADRIKAHVFDRGNMPLSRIPHTDFWNSPAPQMLASFIDAQSGGAHVATSASGAVLMPGRPIADPGPDRMVRTGANAVLTAENSLFASTFAWSQPMPSGNVTITNPNGMVAIFNASVAGTYAVRLTVNNGADFK
;
A
#
# COMPACT_ATOMS: atom_id res chain seq x y z
N MET A 1 18.71 -2.50 -11.44
CA MET A 1 19.05 -3.79 -10.78
C MET A 1 20.50 -4.08 -11.11
N ILE A 2 21.37 -4.31 -10.12
CA ILE A 2 22.60 -5.09 -10.40
C ILE A 2 22.13 -6.55 -10.34
N PRO A 3 22.16 -7.31 -11.44
CA PRO A 3 21.75 -8.70 -11.42
C PRO A 3 22.70 -9.51 -10.54
N GLY A 4 22.16 -10.26 -9.57
CA GLY A 4 22.90 -11.34 -8.90
C GLY A 4 23.32 -11.14 -7.44
N THR A 5 23.09 -9.99 -6.81
CA THR A 5 23.33 -9.85 -5.36
C THR A 5 22.07 -10.20 -4.60
N ALA A 6 22.04 -11.36 -3.92
CA ALA A 6 21.03 -11.62 -2.91
C ALA A 6 21.05 -10.46 -1.91
N ILE A 7 19.88 -9.88 -1.60
CA ILE A 7 19.77 -8.88 -0.55
C ILE A 7 20.04 -9.60 0.77
N THR A 8 21.28 -9.55 1.24
CA THR A 8 21.62 -10.07 2.56
C THR A 8 21.10 -9.10 3.63
N ASP A 9 20.83 -9.62 4.83
CA ASP A 9 20.36 -8.80 5.96
C ASP A 9 21.31 -7.63 6.25
N THR A 10 22.63 -7.88 6.14
CA THR A 10 23.66 -6.87 6.30
C THR A 10 23.54 -5.76 5.27
N VAL A 11 23.33 -6.11 3.99
CA VAL A 11 23.20 -5.13 2.90
C VAL A 11 21.93 -4.30 3.09
N LEU A 12 20.79 -4.94 3.38
CA LEU A 12 19.54 -4.23 3.71
C LEU A 12 19.74 -3.26 4.87
N TYR A 13 20.41 -3.72 5.94
CA TYR A 13 20.65 -2.90 7.11
C TYR A 13 21.54 -1.70 6.81
N THR A 14 22.71 -1.90 6.19
CA THR A 14 23.68 -0.83 5.94
C THR A 14 23.23 0.15 4.87
N SER A 15 22.45 -0.31 3.88
CA SER A 15 22.04 0.51 2.74
C SER A 15 20.65 1.13 2.89
N VAL A 16 19.80 0.62 3.79
CA VAL A 16 18.43 1.13 3.98
C VAL A 16 18.16 1.50 5.44
N VAL A 17 18.26 0.53 6.35
CA VAL A 17 17.77 0.71 7.73
C VAL A 17 18.60 1.73 8.49
N ALA A 18 19.93 1.58 8.47
CA ALA A 18 20.84 2.44 9.22
C ALA A 18 20.80 3.91 8.76
N PRO A 19 20.84 4.23 7.45
CA PRO A 19 20.85 5.63 7.00
C PRO A 19 19.49 6.32 7.11
N TYR A 20 18.37 5.60 6.91
CA TYR A 20 17.06 6.24 6.66
C TYR A 20 16.01 5.95 7.74
N CYS A 21 16.10 4.84 8.47
CA CYS A 21 15.07 4.42 9.43
C CYS A 21 15.56 4.54 10.88
N ARG A 22 16.75 4.01 11.16
CA ARG A 22 17.24 3.69 12.50
C ARG A 22 17.22 4.88 13.45
N THR A 23 17.69 6.06 13.02
CA THR A 23 17.84 7.23 13.91
C THR A 23 16.53 7.64 14.57
N CYS A 24 15.41 7.58 13.84
CA CYS A 24 14.10 7.89 14.42
C CYS A 24 13.51 6.68 15.15
N HIS A 25 13.70 5.49 14.59
CA HIS A 25 13.10 4.25 15.08
C HIS A 25 13.70 3.79 16.43
N ILE A 26 14.99 4.00 16.67
CA ILE A 26 15.63 3.70 17.97
C ILE A 26 15.12 4.60 19.11
N LEU A 27 14.67 5.82 18.79
CA LEU A 27 14.09 6.73 19.78
C LEU A 27 12.62 6.40 20.07
N ARG A 28 11.96 5.68 19.17
CA ARG A 28 10.52 5.34 19.23
C ARG A 28 10.29 3.93 19.76
N GLY A 29 11.18 2.99 19.44
CA GLY A 29 11.14 1.62 19.92
C GLY A 29 11.69 1.52 21.33
N THR A 30 10.86 1.85 22.33
CA THR A 30 11.24 1.74 23.74
C THR A 30 10.18 0.99 24.54
N LYS A 31 10.61 0.21 25.52
CA LYS A 31 9.74 -0.50 26.49
C LYS A 31 8.61 -1.28 25.80
N ASN A 32 7.38 -0.77 25.87
CA ASN A 32 6.17 -1.44 25.41
C ASN A 32 5.98 -1.41 23.88
N GLN A 33 6.96 -0.91 23.11
CA GLN A 33 6.95 -0.83 21.64
C GLN A 33 8.35 -1.13 21.07
N ASP A 34 9.13 -1.97 21.73
CA ASP A 34 10.53 -2.24 21.36
C ASP A 34 10.69 -2.87 19.97
N ASP A 35 9.64 -3.48 19.40
CA ASP A 35 9.69 -3.99 18.03
C ASP A 35 9.91 -2.92 16.95
N LEU A 36 9.63 -1.64 17.27
CA LEU A 36 9.84 -0.52 16.35
C LEU A 36 11.30 -0.05 16.24
N ASP A 37 12.21 -0.59 17.06
CA ASP A 37 13.62 -0.21 17.05
C ASP A 37 14.39 -0.75 15.83
N PHE A 38 13.82 -1.77 15.16
CA PHE A 38 14.38 -2.47 14.01
C PHE A 38 15.81 -2.99 14.21
N THR A 39 16.12 -3.41 15.44
CA THR A 39 17.45 -3.95 15.82
C THR A 39 17.69 -5.38 15.37
N SER A 40 16.65 -6.09 14.90
CA SER A 40 16.75 -7.42 14.29
C SER A 40 15.98 -7.48 12.97
N LEU A 41 16.38 -8.41 12.09
CA LEU A 41 15.67 -8.66 10.84
C LEU A 41 14.20 -9.02 11.09
N ALA A 42 13.93 -9.91 12.06
CA ALA A 42 12.57 -10.35 12.37
C ALA A 42 11.65 -9.18 12.78
N LYS A 43 12.17 -8.23 13.59
CA LYS A 43 11.45 -7.01 13.93
C LYS A 43 11.15 -6.16 12.68
N PHE A 44 12.11 -6.00 11.78
CA PHE A 44 11.90 -5.23 10.54
C PHE A 44 10.91 -5.91 9.58
N GLN A 45 11.04 -7.23 9.39
CA GLN A 45 10.15 -8.06 8.57
C GLN A 45 8.71 -8.00 9.06
N GLY A 46 8.48 -8.11 10.37
CA GLY A 46 7.15 -8.05 10.99
C GLY A 46 6.40 -6.73 10.73
N TYR A 47 7.10 -5.69 10.26
CA TYR A 47 6.54 -4.38 9.94
C TYR A 47 6.44 -4.10 8.44
N ALA A 48 6.69 -5.07 7.54
CA ALA A 48 6.69 -4.87 6.09
C ALA A 48 5.41 -4.17 5.58
N ASP A 49 4.23 -4.57 6.06
CA ASP A 49 2.94 -3.92 5.80
C ASP A 49 2.96 -2.41 6.09
N ARG A 50 3.36 -2.08 7.32
CA ARG A 50 3.37 -0.70 7.79
C ARG A 50 4.43 0.11 7.07
N ILE A 51 5.61 -0.48 6.81
CA ILE A 51 6.68 0.16 6.06
C ILE A 51 6.18 0.47 4.64
N LYS A 52 5.54 -0.49 3.95
CA LYS A 52 4.93 -0.28 2.64
C LYS A 52 3.95 0.89 2.66
N ALA A 53 3.03 0.88 3.63
CA ALA A 53 1.98 1.88 3.74
C ALA A 53 2.49 3.29 4.12
N HIS A 54 3.61 3.39 4.84
CA HIS A 54 4.16 4.69 5.27
C HIS A 54 5.20 5.25 4.29
N VAL A 55 6.06 4.39 3.76
CA VAL A 55 7.14 4.79 2.84
C VAL A 55 6.60 4.92 1.42
N PHE A 56 6.00 3.87 0.85
CA PHE A 56 5.66 3.84 -0.58
C PHE A 56 4.26 4.36 -0.88
N ASP A 57 3.30 4.13 0.02
CA ASP A 57 1.93 4.62 -0.20
C ASP A 57 1.80 6.08 0.19
N ARG A 58 1.94 6.39 1.49
CA ARG A 58 1.69 7.74 2.02
C ARG A 58 2.86 8.71 1.82
N GLY A 59 4.08 8.22 1.67
CA GLY A 59 5.28 9.06 1.62
C GLY A 59 5.51 9.88 2.88
N ASN A 60 5.05 9.40 4.04
CA ASN A 60 5.20 10.09 5.33
C ASN A 60 6.35 9.52 6.17
N MET A 61 7.13 8.58 5.60
CA MET A 61 8.37 8.07 6.16
C MET A 61 9.45 8.02 5.08
N PRO A 62 10.72 8.35 5.42
CA PRO A 62 11.18 8.91 6.69
C PRO A 62 10.55 10.28 7.02
N LEU A 63 10.24 10.54 8.29
CA LEU A 63 9.58 11.79 8.72
C LEU A 63 10.46 13.03 8.56
N SER A 64 11.79 12.87 8.64
CA SER A 64 12.73 13.98 8.51
C SER A 64 13.00 14.27 7.04
N ARG A 65 12.92 15.55 6.64
CA ARG A 65 13.00 16.00 5.24
C ARG A 65 14.32 15.61 4.56
N ILE A 66 15.45 15.72 5.26
CA ILE A 66 16.77 15.40 4.69
C ILE A 66 16.86 13.89 4.40
N PRO A 67 16.72 12.98 5.39
CA PRO A 67 16.67 11.53 5.14
C PRO A 67 15.62 11.11 4.13
N HIS A 68 14.45 11.77 4.10
CA HIS A 68 13.42 11.49 3.10
C HIS A 68 13.91 11.79 1.68
N THR A 69 14.45 12.99 1.46
CA THR A 69 14.99 13.41 0.16
C THR A 69 16.14 12.49 -0.27
N ASP A 70 17.06 12.21 0.65
CA ASP A 70 18.23 11.37 0.38
C ASP A 70 17.85 9.92 0.09
N PHE A 71 16.81 9.39 0.77
CA PHE A 71 16.28 8.06 0.51
C PHE A 71 15.77 7.96 -0.93
N TRP A 72 14.88 8.87 -1.34
CA TRP A 72 14.29 8.84 -2.68
C TRP A 72 15.28 9.17 -3.81
N ASN A 73 16.39 9.84 -3.51
CA ASN A 73 17.48 10.13 -4.45
C ASN A 73 18.61 9.08 -4.43
N SER A 74 18.35 7.89 -3.91
CA SER A 74 19.34 6.80 -3.79
C SER A 74 18.81 5.48 -4.36
N PRO A 75 19.63 4.42 -4.42
CA PRO A 75 19.16 3.07 -4.72
C PRO A 75 18.33 2.40 -3.61
N ALA A 76 18.26 3.00 -2.41
CA ALA A 76 17.60 2.41 -1.24
C ALA A 76 16.10 2.10 -1.41
N PRO A 77 15.28 2.90 -2.12
CA PRO A 77 13.87 2.60 -2.33
C PRO A 77 13.68 1.30 -3.12
N GLN A 78 14.54 1.03 -4.11
CA GLN A 78 14.48 -0.21 -4.88
C GLN A 78 14.83 -1.41 -4.00
N MET A 79 15.86 -1.30 -3.17
CA MET A 79 16.26 -2.36 -2.23
C MET A 79 15.16 -2.65 -1.21
N LEU A 80 14.55 -1.60 -0.65
CA LEU A 80 13.46 -1.75 0.31
C LEU A 80 12.20 -2.32 -0.34
N ALA A 81 11.84 -1.85 -1.54
CA ALA A 81 10.69 -2.37 -2.27
C ALA A 81 10.86 -3.86 -2.59
N SER A 82 12.04 -4.27 -3.09
CA SER A 82 12.34 -5.68 -3.34
C SER A 82 12.32 -6.54 -2.08
N PHE A 83 12.76 -6.01 -0.92
CA PHE A 83 12.63 -6.70 0.35
C PHE A 83 11.16 -6.88 0.76
N ILE A 84 10.35 -5.83 0.64
CA ILE A 84 8.91 -5.85 0.97
C ILE A 84 8.16 -6.83 0.08
N ASP A 85 8.38 -6.78 -1.23
CA ASP A 85 7.73 -7.68 -2.19
C ASP A 85 8.10 -9.16 -1.93
N ALA A 86 9.28 -9.41 -1.35
CA ALA A 86 9.71 -10.73 -0.93
C ALA A 86 9.09 -11.19 0.41
N GLN A 87 8.45 -10.31 1.18
CA GLN A 87 7.75 -10.69 2.41
C GLN A 87 6.37 -11.27 2.09
N SER A 88 6.06 -12.43 2.69
CA SER A 88 4.70 -12.94 2.90
C SER A 88 3.69 -12.83 1.73
N GLY A 89 3.82 -13.73 0.75
CA GLY A 89 2.68 -14.25 -0.03
C GLY A 89 2.02 -13.31 -1.04
N GLY A 90 2.63 -12.17 -1.38
CA GLY A 90 2.13 -11.26 -2.41
C GLY A 90 1.05 -10.26 -1.95
N ALA A 91 0.80 -10.16 -0.64
CA ALA A 91 -0.08 -9.13 -0.08
C ALA A 91 0.57 -7.72 -0.10
N HIS A 92 1.90 -7.67 -0.20
CA HIS A 92 2.68 -6.44 -0.24
C HIS A 92 3.22 -6.21 -1.65
N VAL A 93 2.84 -5.09 -2.25
CA VAL A 93 3.33 -4.68 -3.57
C VAL A 93 3.86 -3.24 -3.48
N ALA A 94 5.18 -3.11 -3.47
CA ALA A 94 5.94 -1.87 -3.49
C ALA A 94 6.62 -1.61 -4.84
N THR A 95 6.61 -2.58 -5.76
CA THR A 95 6.99 -2.38 -7.17
C THR A 95 5.81 -2.52 -8.13
N SER A 96 5.89 -1.87 -9.29
CA SER A 96 4.94 -2.04 -10.38
C SER A 96 5.15 -3.38 -11.09
N ALA A 97 4.27 -3.72 -12.04
CA ALA A 97 4.44 -4.89 -12.91
C ALA A 97 5.73 -4.86 -13.75
N SER A 98 6.33 -3.67 -13.99
CA SER A 98 7.62 -3.53 -14.66
C SER A 98 8.83 -3.61 -13.71
N GLY A 99 8.59 -3.81 -12.42
CA GLY A 99 9.61 -3.85 -11.36
C GLY A 99 10.09 -2.47 -10.89
N ALA A 100 9.47 -1.38 -11.37
CA ALA A 100 9.78 -0.03 -10.93
C ALA A 100 9.20 0.25 -9.54
N VAL A 101 9.92 1.00 -8.71
CA VAL A 101 9.44 1.38 -7.37
C VAL A 101 8.16 2.22 -7.48
N LEU A 102 7.15 1.87 -6.69
CA LEU A 102 5.94 2.68 -6.54
C LEU A 102 6.22 3.89 -5.67
N MET A 103 6.09 5.08 -6.24
CA MET A 103 6.30 6.33 -5.51
C MET A 103 5.02 6.79 -4.77
N PRO A 104 5.19 7.53 -3.67
CA PRO A 104 4.10 8.26 -3.03
C PRO A 104 3.42 9.26 -3.96
N GLY A 105 2.17 9.58 -3.67
CA GLY A 105 1.37 10.50 -4.49
C GLY A 105 0.59 9.80 -5.61
N ARG A 106 0.89 8.53 -5.90
CA ARG A 106 0.08 7.69 -6.81
C ARG A 106 -1.32 7.46 -6.26
N PRO A 107 -2.36 7.41 -7.11
CA PRO A 107 -3.69 7.06 -6.65
C PRO A 107 -3.71 5.61 -6.14
N ILE A 108 -4.26 5.41 -4.95
CA ILE A 108 -4.38 4.09 -4.30
C ILE A 108 -5.85 3.87 -3.97
N ALA A 109 -6.43 2.85 -4.61
CA ALA A 109 -7.81 2.43 -4.35
C ALA A 109 -7.87 1.72 -2.99
N ASP A 110 -8.77 2.18 -2.13
CA ASP A 110 -9.20 1.44 -0.94
C ASP A 110 -10.73 1.32 -0.99
N PRO A 111 -11.27 0.17 -1.44
CA PRO A 111 -12.71 -0.08 -1.46
C PRO A 111 -13.29 -0.44 -0.09
N GLY A 112 -12.45 -0.53 0.95
CA GLY A 112 -12.80 -1.09 2.25
C GLY A 112 -12.73 -2.62 2.30
N PRO A 113 -12.97 -3.21 3.48
CA PRO A 113 -12.93 -4.65 3.68
C PRO A 113 -14.14 -5.37 3.07
N ASP A 114 -13.95 -6.66 2.79
CA ASP A 114 -15.05 -7.56 2.45
C ASP A 114 -16.12 -7.58 3.53
N ARG A 115 -17.39 -7.70 3.13
CA ARG A 115 -18.53 -7.64 4.05
C ARG A 115 -19.75 -8.39 3.54
N MET A 116 -20.59 -8.78 4.49
CA MET A 116 -21.90 -9.36 4.21
C MET A 116 -22.96 -8.27 4.13
N VAL A 117 -23.80 -8.34 3.10
CA VAL A 117 -24.93 -7.43 2.89
C VAL A 117 -26.20 -8.26 2.66
N ARG A 118 -27.35 -7.73 3.07
CA ARG A 118 -28.63 -8.43 2.89
C ARG A 118 -29.04 -8.40 1.41
N THR A 119 -29.43 -9.54 0.85
CA THR A 119 -29.99 -9.62 -0.50
C THR A 119 -31.18 -8.68 -0.68
N GLY A 120 -31.22 -7.96 -1.80
CA GLY A 120 -32.22 -6.95 -2.12
C GLY A 120 -32.08 -5.62 -1.36
N ALA A 121 -31.15 -5.51 -0.41
CA ALA A 121 -30.92 -4.28 0.33
C ALA A 121 -29.77 -3.46 -0.27
N ASN A 122 -29.87 -2.14 -0.09
CA ASN A 122 -28.82 -1.20 -0.47
C ASN A 122 -27.66 -1.25 0.52
N ALA A 123 -26.44 -1.33 0.00
CA ALA A 123 -25.19 -1.26 0.77
C ALA A 123 -24.32 -0.12 0.26
N VAL A 124 -23.74 0.65 1.18
CA VAL A 124 -22.92 1.84 0.85
C VAL A 124 -21.49 1.44 0.52
N LEU A 125 -21.06 1.59 -0.73
CA LEU A 125 -19.65 1.51 -1.12
C LEU A 125 -19.01 2.88 -0.90
N THR A 126 -17.86 2.93 -0.25
CA THR A 126 -17.13 4.18 0.01
C THR A 126 -15.66 4.04 -0.37
N ALA A 127 -15.13 5.05 -1.04
CA ALA A 127 -13.72 5.18 -1.40
C ALA A 127 -12.99 6.19 -0.49
N GLU A 128 -13.59 6.59 0.64
CA GLU A 128 -13.05 7.64 1.54
C GLU A 128 -11.64 7.35 2.06
N ASN A 129 -11.25 6.08 2.17
CA ASN A 129 -9.91 5.69 2.59
C ASN A 129 -8.89 5.64 1.44
N SER A 130 -9.34 5.86 0.19
CA SER A 130 -8.44 5.90 -0.97
C SER A 130 -7.48 7.09 -0.86
N LEU A 131 -6.22 6.87 -1.23
CA LEU A 131 -5.18 7.89 -1.15
C LEU A 131 -4.93 8.51 -2.52
N PHE A 132 -4.70 9.83 -2.53
CA PHE A 132 -4.35 10.60 -3.71
C PHE A 132 -5.32 10.39 -4.89
N ALA A 133 -6.60 10.11 -4.63
CA ALA A 133 -7.61 9.90 -5.66
C ALA A 133 -8.46 11.17 -5.85
N SER A 134 -8.71 11.54 -7.11
CA SER A 134 -9.62 12.62 -7.51
C SER A 134 -10.79 12.13 -8.35
N THR A 135 -10.68 10.97 -8.99
CA THR A 135 -11.78 10.31 -9.72
C THR A 135 -11.94 8.87 -9.28
N PHE A 136 -13.19 8.38 -9.34
CA PHE A 136 -13.60 7.08 -8.83
C PHE A 136 -14.43 6.37 -9.90
N ALA A 137 -14.26 5.06 -10.01
CA ALA A 137 -15.08 4.20 -10.86
C ALA A 137 -15.30 2.85 -10.18
N TRP A 138 -16.54 2.59 -9.79
CA TRP A 138 -17.02 1.33 -9.25
C TRP A 138 -17.54 0.45 -10.40
N SER A 139 -16.97 -0.74 -10.53
CA SER A 139 -17.33 -1.70 -11.58
C SER A 139 -17.49 -3.11 -11.00
N GLN A 140 -18.26 -3.95 -11.71
CA GLN A 140 -18.49 -5.34 -11.33
C GLN A 140 -17.55 -6.29 -12.08
N PRO A 141 -16.65 -6.98 -11.39
CA PRO A 141 -16.15 -8.26 -11.85
C PRO A 141 -16.94 -9.42 -11.23
N MET A 142 -17.71 -10.15 -12.05
CA MET A 142 -18.33 -11.47 -11.88
C MET A 142 -18.96 -11.96 -10.53
N PRO A 143 -20.09 -12.70 -10.59
CA PRO A 143 -20.97 -12.88 -11.75
C PRO A 143 -21.75 -11.59 -12.04
N SER A 144 -21.87 -11.23 -13.33
CA SER A 144 -22.59 -10.04 -13.77
C SER A 144 -24.12 -10.26 -13.80
N GLY A 145 -24.88 -9.17 -13.83
CA GLY A 145 -26.32 -9.19 -14.17
C GLY A 145 -27.31 -9.16 -12.99
N ASN A 146 -26.89 -9.56 -11.79
CA ASN A 146 -27.73 -9.56 -10.59
C ASN A 146 -27.43 -8.40 -9.62
N VAL A 147 -26.61 -7.44 -10.06
CA VAL A 147 -26.12 -6.35 -9.22
C VAL A 147 -26.36 -5.01 -9.91
N THR A 148 -26.80 -4.02 -9.15
CA THR A 148 -26.86 -2.62 -9.56
C THR A 148 -25.90 -1.79 -8.70
N ILE A 149 -25.14 -0.90 -9.34
CA ILE A 149 -24.35 0.13 -8.66
C ILE A 149 -24.89 1.50 -9.03
N THR A 150 -25.51 2.20 -8.08
CA THR A 150 -25.94 3.59 -8.24
C THR A 150 -24.80 4.54 -7.89
N ASN A 151 -24.67 5.63 -8.64
CA ASN A 151 -23.57 6.59 -8.55
C ASN A 151 -22.18 5.93 -8.73
N PRO A 152 -21.94 5.13 -9.79
CA PRO A 152 -20.72 4.35 -9.94
C PRO A 152 -19.46 5.20 -10.11
N ASN A 153 -19.57 6.49 -10.41
CA ASN A 153 -18.43 7.40 -10.55
C ASN A 153 -18.20 8.28 -9.31
N GLY A 154 -18.98 8.07 -8.24
CA GLY A 154 -18.85 8.81 -6.99
C GLY A 154 -17.86 8.19 -6.02
N MET A 155 -17.32 9.02 -5.12
CA MET A 155 -16.59 8.53 -3.94
C MET A 155 -17.47 7.61 -3.08
N VAL A 156 -18.77 7.92 -3.02
CA VAL A 156 -19.79 7.10 -2.37
C VAL A 156 -20.76 6.56 -3.44
N ALA A 157 -20.91 5.24 -3.49
CA ALA A 157 -21.83 4.54 -4.39
C ALA A 157 -22.76 3.60 -3.60
N ILE A 158 -23.83 3.13 -4.24
CA ILE A 158 -24.77 2.19 -3.62
C ILE A 158 -24.77 0.89 -4.41
N PHE A 159 -24.43 -0.20 -3.73
CA PHE A 159 -24.53 -1.57 -4.23
C PHE A 159 -25.88 -2.18 -3.85
N ASN A 160 -26.50 -2.89 -4.78
CA ASN A 160 -27.65 -3.76 -4.52
C ASN A 160 -27.51 -5.05 -5.32
N ALA A 161 -27.75 -6.20 -4.69
CA ALA A 161 -27.79 -7.49 -5.37
C ALA A 161 -29.17 -8.16 -5.19
N SER A 162 -29.81 -8.55 -6.29
CA SER A 162 -31.14 -9.18 -6.28
C SER A 162 -31.10 -10.68 -5.95
N VAL A 163 -29.93 -11.31 -6.05
CA VAL A 163 -29.71 -12.74 -5.78
C VAL A 163 -28.64 -12.88 -4.70
N ALA A 164 -28.78 -13.89 -3.83
CA ALA A 164 -27.74 -14.21 -2.87
C ALA A 164 -26.52 -14.81 -3.57
N GLY A 165 -25.33 -14.33 -3.23
CA GLY A 165 -24.09 -14.81 -3.82
C GLY A 165 -22.88 -14.00 -3.36
N THR A 166 -21.71 -14.46 -3.74
CA THR A 166 -20.44 -13.73 -3.57
C THR A 166 -20.20 -12.89 -4.81
N TYR A 167 -20.01 -11.58 -4.62
CA TYR A 167 -19.76 -10.64 -5.69
C TYR A 167 -18.43 -9.93 -5.42
N ALA A 168 -17.55 -9.91 -6.42
CA ALA A 168 -16.39 -9.03 -6.36
C ALA A 168 -16.77 -7.67 -6.96
N VAL A 169 -16.43 -6.59 -6.25
CA VAL A 169 -16.60 -5.22 -6.71
C VAL A 169 -15.22 -4.60 -6.86
N ARG A 170 -14.97 -3.96 -8.00
CA ARG A 170 -13.70 -3.29 -8.27
C ARG A 170 -13.89 -1.79 -8.15
N LEU A 171 -13.04 -1.17 -7.33
CA LEU A 171 -12.80 0.27 -7.34
C LEU A 171 -11.56 0.57 -8.18
N THR A 172 -11.70 1.45 -9.16
CA THR A 172 -10.58 2.08 -9.86
C THR A 172 -10.55 3.55 -9.48
N VAL A 173 -9.36 4.07 -9.15
CA VAL A 173 -9.15 5.49 -8.85
C VAL A 173 -8.08 6.08 -9.76
N ASN A 174 -8.20 7.38 -10.04
CA ASN A 174 -7.14 8.16 -10.66
C ASN A 174 -6.98 9.49 -9.93
N ASN A 175 -5.85 10.16 -10.13
CA ASN A 175 -5.54 11.44 -9.51
C ASN A 175 -5.54 12.63 -10.50
N GLY A 176 -5.84 12.39 -11.78
CA GLY A 176 -5.89 13.44 -12.82
C GLY A 176 -4.53 14.06 -13.17
N ALA A 177 -3.43 13.52 -12.65
CA ALA A 177 -2.08 13.99 -12.94
C ALA A 177 -1.25 12.83 -13.53
N ASP A 178 -0.77 13.02 -14.75
CA ASP A 178 0.33 12.20 -15.28
C ASP A 178 1.58 12.51 -14.45
N PHE A 179 2.09 11.52 -13.74
CA PHE A 179 3.35 11.67 -13.01
C PHE A 179 4.48 11.93 -14.00
N LYS A 180 5.10 13.11 -13.90
CA LYS A 180 6.38 13.41 -14.55
C LYS A 180 7.53 13.01 -13.63
#